data_AF-A0A955XNV5-F1
#
_entry.id   AF-A0A955XNV5-F1
#
_cell.length_a   1.000
_cell.length_b   1.000
_cell.length_c   1.000
_cell.angle_alpha   90.00
_cell.angle_beta   90.00
_cell.angle_gamma   90.00
#
_symmetry.space_group_name_H-M   'P 1'
#
loop_
_entity.id
_entity.type
_entity.pdbx_description
1 polymer ?
#
loop_
_entity_poly.entity_id
_entity_poly.type
_entity_poly.pdbx_seq_one_letter_code
_entity_poly.pdbx_strand_id
1 'polypeptide(L)' 'METKNDWRCSRCGKRLGVERDGRLHLSFARGHEYLVGFPVTCVCRGCRTLNELREPATTSSASEVAESA' A
#
# COMPACT_ATOMS: atom_id res chain seq x y z
N MET A 1 8.95 15.40 -5.75
CA MET A 1 8.62 14.42 -4.70
C MET A 1 7.68 13.40 -5.32
N GLU A 2 8.22 12.31 -5.83
CA GLU A 2 7.50 11.33 -6.62
C GLU A 2 6.79 10.36 -5.67
N THR A 3 5.46 10.46 -5.55
CA THR A 3 4.65 9.51 -4.75
C THR A 3 4.44 8.21 -5.53
N LYS A 4 5.54 7.54 -5.87
CA LYS A 4 5.58 6.32 -6.70
C LYS A 4 4.79 5.13 -6.12
N ASN A 5 4.27 5.27 -4.90
CA ASN A 5 3.62 4.21 -4.12
C ASN A 5 2.19 4.57 -3.71
N ASP A 6 1.57 5.59 -4.32
CA ASP A 6 0.16 5.90 -4.05
C ASP A 6 -0.76 4.79 -4.58
N TRP A 7 -1.44 4.08 -3.68
CA TRP A 7 -2.54 3.22 -4.10
C TRP A 7 -3.80 4.07 -4.31
N ARG A 8 -4.32 4.04 -5.54
CA ARG A 8 -5.46 4.84 -5.96
C ARG A 8 -6.61 3.93 -6.37
N CYS A 9 -7.82 4.46 -6.21
CA CYS A 9 -9.01 3.78 -6.68
C CYS A 9 -8.98 3.60 -8.20
N SER A 10 -9.20 2.37 -8.66
CA SER A 10 -9.21 2.00 -10.08
C SER A 10 -10.27 2.73 -10.90
N ARG A 11 -11.33 3.24 -10.26
CA ARG A 11 -12.43 3.94 -10.95
C ARG A 11 -12.29 5.46 -10.94
N CYS A 12 -12.04 6.07 -9.78
CA CYS A 12 -12.09 7.54 -9.65
C CYS A 12 -10.73 8.19 -9.34
N GLY A 13 -9.64 7.41 -9.25
CA GLY A 13 -8.30 7.93 -9.00
C GLY A 13 -8.05 8.48 -7.59
N LYS A 14 -9.07 8.47 -6.72
CA LYS A 14 -8.95 8.90 -5.31
C LYS A 14 -7.91 8.03 -4.59
N ARG A 15 -6.99 8.66 -3.85
CA ARG A 15 -5.99 7.96 -3.04
C ARG A 15 -6.66 7.17 -1.91
N LEU A 16 -6.30 5.90 -1.82
CA LEU A 16 -6.80 4.93 -0.84
C LEU A 16 -5.76 4.67 0.25
N GLY A 17 -4.48 4.60 -0.13
CA GLY A 17 -3.35 4.39 0.77
C GLY A 17 -2.03 4.72 0.11
N VAL A 18 -0.93 4.47 0.82
CA VAL A 18 0.45 4.57 0.31
C VAL A 18 1.21 3.34 0.71
N GLU A 19 1.87 2.69 -0.24
CA GLU A 19 2.73 1.56 0.05
C GLU A 19 4.08 2.05 0.63
N ARG A 20 4.49 1.42 1.73
CA ARG A 20 5.69 1.71 2.50
C ARG A 20 6.22 0.39 3.07
N ASP A 21 7.45 0.04 2.73
CA ASP A 21 8.17 -1.10 3.33
C ASP A 21 7.38 -2.43 3.28
N GLY A 22 6.76 -2.72 2.13
CA GLY A 22 5.96 -3.94 1.94
C GLY A 22 4.63 -3.95 2.72
N ARG A 23 4.21 -2.80 3.26
CA ARG A 23 2.90 -2.61 3.92
C ARG A 23 2.15 -1.45 3.29
N LEU A 24 0.84 -1.41 3.51
CA LEU A 24 0.02 -0.31 3.06
C LEU A 24 -0.34 0.60 4.25
N HIS A 25 0.04 1.87 4.15
CA HIS A 25 -0.35 2.90 5.09
C HIS A 25 -1.67 3.56 4.65
N LEU A 26 -2.72 3.35 5.44
CA LEU A 26 -4.05 3.92 5.26
C LEU A 26 -4.27 5.06 6.24
N SER A 27 -4.55 6.26 5.72
CA SER A 27 -5.05 7.38 6.52
C SER A 27 -6.58 7.42 6.42
N PHE A 28 -7.27 7.17 7.53
CA PHE A 28 -8.72 7.31 7.67
C PHE A 28 -9.06 8.57 8.47
N ALA A 29 -10.33 9.01 8.37
CA ALA A 29 -10.82 10.26 8.95
C ALA A 29 -10.36 10.47 10.41
N ARG A 30 -10.29 11.75 10.85
CA ARG A 30 -9.88 12.15 12.21
C ARG A 30 -8.44 11.78 12.58
N GLY A 31 -7.57 11.61 11.58
CA GLY A 31 -6.15 11.31 11.80
C GLY A 31 -5.88 9.87 12.20
N HIS A 32 -6.83 8.95 12.00
CA HIS A 32 -6.59 7.54 12.24
C HIS A 32 -5.67 6.97 11.16
N GLU A 33 -4.57 6.37 11.60
CA GLU A 33 -3.57 5.76 10.73
C GLU A 33 -3.53 4.25 10.97
N TYR A 34 -3.47 3.49 9.88
CA TYR A 34 -3.38 2.03 9.91
C TYR A 34 -2.26 1.56 9.00
N LEU A 35 -1.41 0.68 9.50
CA LEU A 35 -0.47 -0.10 8.70
C LEU A 35 -1.06 -1.49 8.52
N VAL A 36 -1.35 -1.86 7.28
CA VAL A 36 -1.96 -3.15 6.95
C VAL A 36 -1.05 -3.97 6.04
N GLY A 37 -1.08 -5.30 6.23
CA GLY A 37 -0.41 -6.25 5.35
C GLY A 37 -1.24 -6.54 4.09
N PHE A 38 -0.65 -7.32 3.20
CA PHE A 38 -1.30 -7.82 1.99
C PHE A 38 -1.87 -9.23 2.19
N PRO A 39 -2.91 -9.64 1.42
CA PRO A 39 -3.69 -8.81 0.50
C PRO A 39 -4.60 -7.84 1.25
N VAL A 40 -4.87 -6.69 0.62
CA VAL A 40 -5.72 -5.64 1.19
C VAL A 40 -6.88 -5.30 0.27
N THR A 41 -8.08 -5.28 0.84
CA THR A 41 -9.31 -4.89 0.16
C THR A 41 -9.89 -3.64 0.80
N CYS A 42 -10.30 -2.67 -0.01
CA CYS A 42 -10.99 -1.49 0.49
C CYS A 42 -12.10 -1.01 -0.43
N VAL A 43 -13.15 -0.43 0.17
CA VAL A 43 -14.20 0.26 -0.55
C VAL A 43 -13.83 1.72 -0.69
N CYS A 44 -13.84 2.24 -1.92
CA CYS A 44 -13.52 3.63 -2.18
C CYS A 44 -14.51 4.58 -1.52
N ARG A 45 -14.02 5.48 -0.69
CA ARG A 45 -14.81 6.49 0.03
C ARG A 45 -15.41 7.56 -0.88
N GLY A 46 -15.03 7.60 -2.16
CA GLY A 46 -15.57 8.53 -3.16
C GLY A 46 -16.65 7.91 -4.02
N CYS A 47 -16.34 6.80 -4.69
CA CYS A 47 -17.23 6.20 -5.71
C CYS A 47 -17.80 4.83 -5.31
N ARG A 48 -17.47 4.33 -4.10
CA ARG A 48 -17.88 3.02 -3.56
C ARG A 48 -17.40 1.79 -4.33
N THR A 49 -16.50 1.96 -5.31
CA THR A 49 -15.85 0.82 -5.99
C THR A 49 -15.02 0.02 -4.99
N LEU A 50 -15.13 -1.31 -5.05
CA LEU A 50 -14.28 -2.24 -4.34
C LEU A 50 -12.90 -2.30 -5.03
N ASN A 51 -11.83 -2.14 -4.27
CA ASN A 51 -10.45 -2.21 -4.76
C ASN A 51 -9.71 -3.27 -3.96
N GLU A 52 -8.92 -4.08 -4.65
CA GLU A 52 -8.03 -5.09 -4.07
C GLU A 52 -6.61 -4.76 -4.50
N LEU A 53 -5.68 -4.82 -3.55
CA LEU A 53 -4.24 -4.75 -3.81
C LEU A 53 -3.60 -5.99 -3.20
N ARG A 54 -2.89 -6.73 -4.04
CA ARG A 54 -2.08 -7.87 -3.64
C ARG A 54 -0.66 -7.39 -3.38
N GLU A 55 0.09 -8.22 -2.68
CA GLU A 55 1.50 -7.94 -2.40
C GLU A 55 2.22 -7.61 -3.72
N PRO A 56 2.93 -6.48 -3.79
CA PRO A 56 3.74 -6.19 -4.96
C PRO A 56 4.74 -7.33 -5.12
N ALA A 57 4.82 -7.91 -6.32
CA ALA A 57 5.83 -8.93 -6.60
C ALA A 57 7.19 -8.32 -6.26
N THR A 58 7.79 -8.81 -5.18
CA THR A 58 9.08 -8.33 -4.68
C THR A 58 10.07 -8.43 -5.81
N THR A 59 10.47 -7.29 -6.38
CA THR A 59 11.80 -7.23 -7.02
C THR A 59 12.78 -7.24 -5.86
N SER A 60 13.18 -8.45 -5.49
CA SER A 60 14.26 -8.72 -4.57
C SER A 60 15.47 -7.87 -4.98
N SER A 61 15.68 -6.74 -4.30
CA SER A 61 16.96 -6.07 -4.25
C SER A 61 17.56 -6.43 -2.90
N ALA A 62 18.67 -7.15 -2.98
CA ALA A 62 19.30 -7.85 -1.89
C ALA A 62 19.71 -6.94 -0.74
N SER A 63 19.67 -7.50 0.47
CA SER A 63 20.78 -7.38 1.42
C SER A 63 21.15 -8.79 1.86
N GLU A 64 22.11 -9.37 1.16
CA GLU A 64 22.99 -10.40 1.73
C GLU A 64 23.70 -9.78 2.94
N VAL A 65 23.47 -10.34 4.12
CA VAL A 65 24.50 -10.37 5.16
C VAL A 65 24.87 -11.83 5.38
N ALA A 66 25.81 -12.28 4.57
CA ALA A 66 26.69 -13.37 4.95
C ALA A 66 27.76 -12.76 5.86
N GLU A 67 27.87 -13.21 7.11
CA GLU A 67 29.18 -13.41 7.72
C GLU A 67 29.09 -14.51 8.78
N SER A 68 29.91 -15.53 8.55
CA SER A 68 30.13 -16.69 9.41
C SER A 68 31.10 -16.34 10.53
N ALA A 69 30.88 -16.91 11.72
CA ALA A 69 31.93 -17.25 12.67
C ALA A 69 31.50 -18.50 13.45
#